data_AF-A0AB36YDC2-F1
#
_entry.id   AF-A0AB36YDC2-F1
#
_cell.length_a   1.000
_cell.length_b   1.000
_cell.length_c   1.000
_cell.angle_alpha   90.00
_cell.angle_beta   90.00
_cell.angle_gamma   90.00
#
_symmetry.space_group_name_H-M   'P 1'
#
loop_
_entity.id
_entity.type
_entity.pdbx_description
1 polymer ?
#
loop_
_entity_poly.entity_id
_entity_poly.type
_entity_poly.pdbx_seq_one_letter_code
_entity_poly.pdbx_strand_id
1 'polypeptide(L)'
;MERDQKLLVKILEVCIKDSDDWKLDLSAKDVRGRFSPEQLGQWSAIVVDGHIELLVDMGCVNAEGESPDIRIQRVTNAGYNYLDRSKRLSLHGNVLPIH
;
A
#
# COMPACT_ATOMS: atom_id res chain seq x y z
N MET A 1 12.28 7.95 7.88
CA MET A 1 12.07 7.13 6.67
C MET A 1 11.50 8.04 5.60
N GLU A 2 12.01 8.00 4.37
CA GLU A 2 11.43 8.75 3.26
C GLU A 2 10.18 8.01 2.75
N ARG A 3 9.12 8.76 2.46
CA ARG A 3 7.84 8.22 1.99
C ARG A 3 7.94 7.82 0.52
N ASP A 4 7.88 6.53 0.21
CA ASP A 4 7.80 6.02 -1.16
C ASP A 4 6.32 5.86 -1.59
N GLN A 5 5.84 6.77 -2.44
CA GLN A 5 4.48 6.73 -2.96
C GLN A 5 4.18 5.46 -3.77
N LYS A 6 5.16 4.92 -4.50
CA LYS A 6 4.96 3.70 -5.31
C LYS A 6 4.73 2.50 -4.41
N LEU A 7 5.45 2.43 -3.29
CA LEU A 7 5.27 1.39 -2.29
C LEU A 7 3.89 1.47 -1.61
N LEU A 8 3.46 2.66 -1.20
CA LEU A 8 2.14 2.86 -0.59
C LEU A 8 1.01 2.38 -1.53
N VAL A 9 1.09 2.76 -2.81
CA VAL A 9 0.15 2.32 -3.85
C VAL A 9 0.18 0.80 -3.99
N LYS A 10 1.37 0.20 -4.07
CA LYS A 10 1.52 -1.24 -4.26
C LYS A 10 0.95 -2.04 -3.09
N ILE A 11 1.18 -1.61 -1.85
CA ILE A 11 0.61 -2.25 -0.65
C ILE A 11 -0.92 -2.22 -0.73
N LEU A 12 -1.52 -1.08 -1.05
CA LEU A 12 -2.97 -0.94 -1.19
C LEU A 12 -3.53 -1.81 -2.32
N GLU A 13 -2.83 -1.92 -3.45
CA GLU A 13 -3.23 -2.80 -4.56
C GLU A 13 -3.23 -4.28 -4.15
N VAL A 14 -2.24 -4.71 -3.37
CA VAL A 14 -2.22 -6.08 -2.82
C VAL A 14 -3.41 -6.30 -1.89
N CYS A 15 -3.64 -5.37 -0.96
CA CYS A 15 -4.74 -5.46 -0.01
C CYS A 15 -6.12 -5.51 -0.69
N ILE A 16 -6.33 -4.72 -1.74
CA ILE A 16 -7.61 -4.67 -2.46
C ILE A 16 -7.83 -5.91 -3.33
N LYS A 17 -6.77 -6.46 -3.94
CA LYS A 17 -6.89 -7.66 -4.77
C LYS A 17 -7.28 -8.91 -3.99
N ASP A 18 -6.94 -8.97 -2.70
CA ASP A 18 -7.27 -10.09 -1.82
C ASP A 18 -8.54 -9.86 -0.99
N SER A 19 -9.29 -8.77 -1.20
CA SER A 19 -10.46 -8.41 -0.39
C SER A 19 -11.80 -8.96 -0.92
N ASP A 20 -11.82 -10.16 -1.48
CA ASP A 20 -13.08 -10.80 -1.92
C ASP A 20 -14.06 -10.99 -0.75
N ASP A 21 -13.52 -11.22 0.44
CA ASP A 21 -14.22 -11.00 1.70
C ASP A 21 -13.78 -9.66 2.28
N TRP A 22 -14.74 -8.80 2.56
CA TRP A 22 -14.70 -7.52 3.28
C TRP A 22 -13.79 -7.46 4.53
N LYS A 23 -13.23 -8.59 4.99
CA LYS A 23 -12.24 -8.74 6.04
C LYS A 23 -10.94 -9.32 5.46
N LEU A 24 -9.87 -8.53 5.53
CA LEU A 24 -8.51 -8.97 5.24
C LEU A 24 -7.87 -9.57 6.47
N ASP A 25 -6.86 -10.41 6.26
CA ASP A 25 -5.97 -10.84 7.33
C ASP A 25 -4.55 -11.01 6.77
N LEU A 26 -3.92 -9.87 6.45
CA LEU A 26 -2.63 -9.83 5.77
C LEU A 26 -1.54 -9.27 6.67
N SER A 27 -0.47 -10.03 6.88
CA SER A 27 0.77 -9.52 7.48
C SER A 27 1.64 -8.82 6.44
N ALA A 28 2.63 -8.05 6.89
CA ALA A 28 3.63 -7.48 6.00
C ALA A 28 4.40 -8.55 5.19
N LYS A 29 4.61 -9.74 5.77
CA LYS A 29 5.18 -10.88 5.06
C LYS A 29 4.29 -11.35 3.91
N ASP A 30 2.97 -11.41 4.12
CA ASP A 30 2.01 -11.80 3.09
C ASP A 30 1.98 -10.78 1.96
N VAL A 31 1.99 -9.48 2.31
CA VAL A 31 2.07 -8.38 1.33
C VAL A 31 3.34 -8.50 0.47
N ARG A 32 4.49 -8.71 1.11
CA ARG A 32 5.77 -8.92 0.40
C ARG A 32 5.76 -10.18 -0.44
N GLY A 33 5.08 -11.23 -0.01
CA GLY A 33 4.91 -12.46 -0.80
C GLY A 33 4.22 -12.25 -2.16
N ARG A 34 3.55 -11.11 -2.35
CA ARG A 34 2.87 -10.72 -3.61
C ARG A 34 3.69 -9.76 -4.49
N PHE A 35 4.91 -9.42 -4.09
CA PHE A 35 5.79 -8.54 -4.85
C PHE A 35 6.58 -9.33 -5.91
N SER A 36 6.88 -8.70 -7.05
CA SER A 36 7.77 -9.30 -8.04
C SER A 36 9.22 -9.35 -7.53
N PRO A 37 10.10 -10.18 -8.11
CA PRO A 37 11.52 -10.24 -7.73
C PRO A 37 12.22 -8.88 -7.76
N GLU A 38 11.89 -8.04 -8.75
CA GLU A 38 12.45 -6.68 -8.88
C GLU A 38 11.99 -5.78 -7.74
N GLN A 39 10.70 -5.89 -7.35
CA GLN A 39 10.13 -5.14 -6.23
C GLN A 39 10.72 -5.58 -4.88
N LEU A 40 11.01 -6.87 -4.71
CA LEU A 40 11.68 -7.39 -3.53
C LEU A 40 13.13 -6.92 -3.41
N GLY A 41 13.81 -6.68 -4.55
CA GLY A 41 15.13 -6.04 -4.58
C GLY A 41 15.10 -4.55 -4.26
N GLN A 42 13.99 -3.87 -4.55
CA GLN A 42 13.81 -2.44 -4.29
C GLN A 42 13.35 -2.15 -2.86
N TRP A 43 12.45 -2.96 -2.30
CA TRP A 43 11.83 -2.71 -0.99
C TRP A 43 12.16 -3.81 0.01
N SER A 44 12.99 -3.46 0.99
CA SER A 44 13.34 -4.34 2.11
C SER A 44 12.15 -4.57 3.05
N ALA A 45 12.24 -5.60 3.90
CA ALA A 45 11.20 -5.93 4.88
C ALA A 45 10.82 -4.73 5.76
N ILE A 46 11.84 -4.13 6.39
CA ILE A 46 11.71 -2.98 7.30
C ILE A 46 11.06 -1.79 6.60
N VAL A 47 11.38 -1.58 5.32
CA VAL A 47 10.78 -0.50 4.53
C VAL A 47 9.29 -0.78 4.31
N VAL A 48 8.89 -2.01 3.98
CA VAL A 48 7.48 -2.36 3.84
C VAL A 48 6.72 -2.21 5.16
N ASP A 49 7.30 -2.69 6.27
CA ASP A 49 6.69 -2.59 7.60
C ASP A 49 6.38 -1.13 7.96
N GLY A 50 7.38 -0.24 7.84
CA GLY A 50 7.18 1.19 8.13
C GLY A 50 6.21 1.89 7.17
N HIS A 51 6.04 1.39 5.94
CA HIS A 51 5.05 1.94 5.00
C HIS A 51 3.63 1.43 5.29
N ILE A 52 3.49 0.25 5.91
CA ILE A 52 2.21 -0.22 6.44
C ILE A 52 1.81 0.63 7.64
N GLU A 53 2.73 0.89 8.57
CA GLU A 53 2.50 1.83 9.69
C GLU A 53 2.06 3.20 9.19
N LEU A 54 2.74 3.74 8.17
CA LEU A 54 2.35 5.01 7.58
C LEU A 54 0.92 4.96 6.98
N LEU A 55 0.51 3.85 6.37
CA LEU A 55 -0.86 3.68 5.88
C LEU A 55 -1.88 3.63 7.02
N VAL A 56 -1.52 3.07 8.17
CA VAL A 56 -2.34 3.08 9.39
C VAL A 56 -2.46 4.51 9.92
N ASP A 57 -1.35 5.23 10.04
CA ASP A 57 -1.31 6.62 10.53
C ASP A 57 -2.12 7.57 9.62
N MET A 58 -2.08 7.35 8.31
CA MET A 58 -2.89 8.08 7.33
C MET A 58 -4.37 7.66 7.33
N GLY A 59 -4.76 6.67 8.14
CA GLY A 59 -6.10 6.10 8.18
C GLY A 59 -6.52 5.39 6.89
N CYS A 60 -5.55 5.01 6.04
CA CYS A 60 -5.81 4.32 4.77
C CYS A 60 -6.13 2.85 4.96
N VAL A 61 -5.62 2.23 6.02
CA VAL A 61 -5.92 0.85 6.40
C VAL A 61 -6.18 0.77 7.91
N ASN A 62 -7.02 -0.18 8.30
CA ASN A 62 -7.12 -0.60 9.69
C ASN A 62 -6.26 -1.85 9.87
N ALA A 63 -5.47 -1.86 10.94
CA ALA A 63 -4.65 -2.99 11.29
C ALA A 63 -4.80 -3.35 12.78
N GLU A 64 -4.56 -4.61 13.10
CA GLU A 64 -4.46 -5.12 14.47
C GLU A 64 -3.02 -5.54 14.77
N GLY A 65 -2.61 -5.43 16.03
CA GLY A 65 -1.26 -5.74 16.48
C GLY A 65 -0.31 -4.54 16.46
N GLU A 66 0.93 -4.79 16.88
CA GLU A 66 2.02 -3.82 16.91
C GLU A 66 3.20 -4.35 16.08
N SER A 67 4.05 -3.45 15.62
CA SER A 67 5.24 -3.81 14.83
C SER A 67 6.12 -4.81 15.57
N PRO A 68 6.59 -5.90 14.92
CA PRO A 68 6.49 -6.22 13.49
C PRO A 68 5.27 -7.07 13.09
N ASP A 69 4.38 -7.40 14.03
CA ASP A 69 3.28 -8.35 13.86
C ASP A 69 1.95 -7.68 13.46
N ILE A 70 2.03 -6.54 12.77
CA ILE A 70 0.86 -5.81 12.28
C ILE A 70 0.13 -6.64 11.22
N ARG A 71 -1.19 -6.82 11.42
CA ARG A 71 -2.09 -7.50 10.49
C ARG A 71 -3.15 -6.56 9.96
N ILE A 72 -3.13 -6.32 8.65
CA ILE A 72 -4.10 -5.47 7.96
C ILE A 72 -5.45 -6.19 7.93
N GLN A 73 -6.46 -5.58 8.55
CA GLN A 73 -7.82 -6.11 8.63
C GLN A 73 -8.73 -5.56 7.54
N ARG A 74 -8.49 -4.32 7.07
CA ARG A 74 -9.34 -3.67 6.09
C ARG A 74 -8.67 -2.47 5.42
N VAL A 75 -8.99 -2.26 4.14
CA VAL A 75 -8.75 -0.98 3.45
C VAL A 75 -9.92 -0.03 3.67
N THR A 76 -9.64 1.18 4.16
CA THR A 76 -10.68 2.19 4.43
C THR A 76 -11.03 2.96 3.16
N ASN A 77 -12.10 3.76 3.22
CA ASN A 77 -12.44 4.69 2.14
C ASN A 77 -11.28 5.67 1.83
N ALA A 78 -10.50 6.07 2.84
CA ALA A 78 -9.32 6.91 2.63
C ALA A 78 -8.25 6.19 1.81
N GLY A 79 -8.04 4.88 2.04
CA GLY A 79 -7.13 4.05 1.25
C GLY A 79 -7.57 3.92 -0.21
N TYR A 80 -8.85 3.64 -0.46
CA TYR A 80 -9.40 3.62 -1.84
C TYR A 80 -9.25 4.98 -2.54
N ASN A 81 -9.57 6.07 -1.85
CA ASN A 81 -9.42 7.44 -2.39
C ASN A 81 -7.95 7.78 -2.66
N TYR A 82 -7.04 7.36 -1.80
CA TYR A 82 -5.60 7.56 -1.99
C TYR A 82 -5.10 6.85 -3.23
N LEU A 83 -5.50 5.59 -3.42
CA LEU A 83 -5.14 4.80 -4.59
C LEU A 83 -5.69 5.42 -5.87
N ASP A 84 -6.98 5.78 -5.87
CA ASP A 84 -7.63 6.41 -7.03
C ASP A 84 -6.96 7.74 -7.42
N ARG A 85 -6.66 8.61 -6.46
CA ARG A 85 -5.92 9.86 -6.71
C ARG A 85 -4.53 9.60 -7.27
N SER A 86 -3.81 8.61 -6.73
CA SER A 86 -2.47 8.26 -7.22
C SER A 86 -2.52 7.77 -8.67
N LYS A 87 -3.52 6.96 -9.03
CA LYS A 87 -3.74 6.53 -10.43
C LYS A 87 -4.06 7.70 -11.34
N ARG A 88 -4.95 8.60 -10.92
CA ARG A 88 -5.29 9.81 -11.68
C ARG A 88 -4.08 10.71 -11.93
N LEU A 89 -3.24 10.91 -10.92
CA LEU A 89 -2.00 11.70 -11.07
C LEU A 89 -1.00 11.04 -12.02
N SER A 90 -0.85 9.71 -11.96
CA SER A 90 0.00 8.99 -12.93
C SER A 90 -0.51 9.07 -14.37
N LEU A 91 -1.83 9.18 -14.57
CA LEU A 91 -2.44 9.33 -15.90
C LEU A 91 -2.30 10.76 -16.43
N HIS A 92 -2.44 11.78 -15.57
CA HIS A 92 -2.28 13.18 -15.97
C HIS A 92 -0.82 13.59 -16.18
N GLY A 93 0.15 12.86 -15.60
CA GLY A 93 1.58 13.06 -15.85
C GLY A 93 2.05 12.76 -17.29
N ASN A 94 1.22 12.07 -18.09
CA ASN A 94 1.49 11.80 -19.50
C ASN A 94 0.85 12.83 -20.46
N VAL A 95 0.19 13.86 -19.94
CA VAL A 95 -0.36 14.97 -20.74
C VAL A 95 0.51 16.20 -20.49
N LEU A 96 1.66 16.26 -21.16
CA LEU A 96 2.52 17.45 -21.21
C LEU A 96 1.97 18.48 -22.23
N PRO A 97 2.41 19.75 -22.15
CA PRO A 97 1.54 20.92 -22.08
C PRO A 97 1.04 21.38 -23.45
N ILE A 98 -0.09 22.10 -23.43
CA ILE A 98 -0.51 22.92 -24.56
C ILE A 98 0.58 23.98 -24.75
N HIS A 99 1.34 23.84 -25.83
CA HIS A 99 2.29 24.82 -26.37
C HIS A 99 1.57 26.10 -26.82
#